data_AF-A0A5C3KDF0-F1
#
_entry.id   AF-A0A5C3KDF0-F1
#
_cell.length_a   1.000
_cell.length_b   1.000
_cell.length_c   1.000
_cell.angle_alpha   90.00
_cell.angle_beta   90.00
_cell.angle_gamma   90.00
#
_symmetry.space_group_name_H-M   'P 1'
#
loop_
_entity.id
_entity.type
_entity.pdbx_description
1 polymer ?
#
loop_
_entity_poly.entity_id
_entity_poly.type
_entity_poly.pdbx_seq_one_letter_code
_entity_poly.pdbx_strand_id
1 'polypeptide(L)'
;VSETSIQLETQPSLRLNDTSIDSLGRPIVPFGLTQAKEHAQIKPRFIEFVCSYTEVFRYVALVTKAVIPMSFWGNKANFLHILKGLPSVSKHLGCF
;
A
#
# COMPACT_ATOMS: atom_id res chain seq x y z
N VAL A 1 35.02 -34.17 -5.01
CA VAL A 1 33.83 -34.76 -4.36
C VAL A 1 32.91 -33.58 -4.06
N SER A 2 31.74 -33.32 -4.64
CA SER A 2 30.96 -33.87 -5.75
C SER A 2 30.02 -32.74 -6.22
N GLU A 3 29.73 -32.66 -7.52
CA GLU A 3 28.66 -31.82 -8.06
C GLU A 3 27.30 -32.50 -7.82
N THR A 4 26.31 -31.78 -7.29
CA THR A 4 24.92 -32.24 -7.30
C THR A 4 24.03 -31.19 -7.95
N SER A 5 23.64 -31.52 -9.17
CA SER A 5 22.63 -30.91 -10.03
C SER A 5 21.28 -30.79 -9.33
N ILE A 6 20.67 -29.60 -9.36
CA ILE A 6 19.24 -29.40 -9.12
C ILE A 6 18.62 -29.12 -10.49
N GLN A 7 18.06 -30.15 -11.12
CA GLN A 7 17.19 -30.00 -12.29
C GLN A 7 15.87 -29.40 -11.82
N LEU A 8 15.65 -28.12 -12.12
CA LEU A 8 14.33 -27.50 -12.08
C LEU A 8 13.82 -27.39 -13.53
N GLU A 9 13.25 -28.49 -13.99
CA GLU A 9 12.40 -28.52 -15.17
C GLU A 9 11.10 -27.76 -14.85
N THR A 10 10.89 -26.61 -15.49
CA THR A 10 9.56 -26.01 -15.76
C THR A 10 9.76 -24.78 -16.66
N GLN A 11 10.11 -25.01 -17.93
CA GLN A 11 9.76 -24.04 -18.96
C GLN A 11 8.61 -24.64 -19.80
N PRO A 12 7.46 -23.95 -19.92
CA PRO A 12 6.43 -24.37 -20.85
C PRO A 12 7.02 -24.30 -22.27
N SER A 13 6.81 -25.34 -23.07
CA SER A 13 7.26 -25.38 -24.45
C SER A 13 6.63 -24.22 -25.23
N LEU A 14 7.44 -23.19 -25.51
CA LEU A 14 7.08 -22.14 -26.45
C LEU A 14 6.78 -22.84 -27.78
N ARG A 15 5.51 -22.79 -28.20
CA ARG A 15 5.12 -23.26 -29.53
C ARG A 15 5.98 -22.51 -30.55
N LEU A 16 6.61 -23.27 -31.44
CA LEU A 16 7.59 -22.83 -32.44
C LEU A 16 7.15 -21.64 -33.32
N ASN A 17 5.85 -21.32 -33.32
CA ASN A 17 5.23 -20.37 -34.25
C ASN A 17 5.28 -18.89 -33.82
N ASP A 18 5.65 -18.58 -32.56
CA ASP A 18 5.71 -17.18 -32.05
C ASP A 18 7.15 -16.72 -31.77
N THR A 19 8.11 -17.14 -32.59
CA THR A 19 9.52 -16.75 -32.43
C THR A 19 9.74 -15.41 -33.14
N SER A 20 9.94 -14.34 -32.38
CA SER A 20 10.40 -13.05 -32.93
C SER A 20 11.86 -13.17 -33.36
N ILE A 21 12.20 -12.67 -34.56
CA ILE A 21 13.52 -12.81 -35.18
C ILE A 21 14.04 -11.39 -35.50
N ASP A 22 15.34 -11.14 -35.27
CA ASP A 22 15.97 -9.85 -35.57
C ASP A 22 16.25 -9.66 -37.07
N SER A 23 16.73 -8.48 -37.48
CA SER A 23 17.08 -8.18 -38.88
C SER A 23 18.25 -9.02 -39.41
N LEU A 24 18.95 -9.76 -38.55
CA LEU A 24 20.05 -10.65 -38.89
C LEU A 24 19.62 -12.13 -38.84
N GLY A 25 18.32 -12.42 -38.72
CA GLY A 25 17.79 -13.78 -38.73
C GLY A 25 17.99 -14.54 -37.42
N ARG A 26 18.36 -13.87 -36.32
CA ARG A 26 18.62 -14.51 -35.02
C ARG A 26 17.35 -14.49 -34.16
N PRO A 27 17.03 -15.61 -33.47
CA PRO A 27 15.87 -15.66 -32.59
C PRO A 27 16.06 -14.70 -31.42
N ILE A 28 15.10 -13.79 -31.25
CA ILE A 28 15.03 -12.87 -30.12
C ILE A 28 14.45 -13.66 -28.96
N VAL A 29 15.33 -14.27 -28.16
CA VAL A 29 14.93 -14.85 -26.87
C VAL A 29 14.63 -13.67 -25.94
N PRO A 30 13.42 -13.55 -25.36
CA PRO A 30 13.14 -12.51 -24.38
C PRO A 30 14.03 -12.74 -23.16
N PHE A 31 15.13 -11.99 -23.08
CA PHE A 31 16.06 -12.04 -21.98
C PHE A 31 15.46 -11.29 -20.80
N GLY A 32 15.00 -12.05 -19.80
CA GLY A 32 14.72 -11.52 -18.46
C GLY A 32 13.36 -10.84 -18.29
N LEU A 33 13.05 -10.67 -17.01
CA LEU A 33 11.95 -9.85 -16.50
C LEU A 33 12.07 -8.49 -17.20
N THR A 34 11.11 -8.14 -18.04
CA THR A 34 11.13 -6.88 -18.79
C THR A 34 11.38 -5.72 -17.83
N GLN A 35 12.08 -4.66 -18.28
CA GLN A 35 12.25 -3.43 -17.49
C GLN A 35 10.92 -2.96 -16.87
N ALA A 36 9.81 -3.15 -17.59
CA ALA A 36 8.46 -2.89 -17.09
C ALA A 36 8.08 -3.69 -15.81
N LYS A 37 8.55 -4.93 -15.64
CA LYS A 37 8.36 -5.73 -14.42
C LYS A 37 9.23 -5.23 -13.26
N GLU A 38 10.48 -4.85 -13.53
CA GLU A 38 11.34 -4.21 -12.51
C GLU A 38 10.75 -2.87 -12.05
N HIS A 39 10.33 -2.03 -13.00
CA HIS A 39 9.65 -0.76 -12.70
C HIS A 39 8.28 -0.95 -12.02
N ALA A 40 7.53 -2.01 -12.33
CA ALA A 40 6.28 -2.32 -11.65
C ALA A 40 6.49 -2.77 -10.20
N GLN A 41 7.60 -3.44 -9.88
CA GLN A 41 7.96 -3.81 -8.51
C GLN A 41 8.45 -2.62 -7.68
N ILE A 42 9.00 -1.59 -8.32
CA ILE A 42 9.47 -0.35 -7.67
C ILE A 42 8.31 0.63 -7.41
N LYS A 43 7.14 0.45 -8.02
CA LYS A 43 6.01 1.36 -7.82
C LYS A 43 5.56 1.31 -6.35
N PRO A 44 5.63 2.42 -5.61
CA PRO A 44 5.20 2.43 -4.22
C PRO A 44 3.73 2.04 -4.14
N ARG A 45 3.41 1.10 -3.25
CA ARG A 45 2.03 0.69 -3.04
C ARG A 45 1.36 1.78 -2.22
N PHE A 46 0.42 2.52 -2.82
CA PHE A 46 -0.30 3.60 -2.15
C PHE A 46 -1.04 3.16 -0.86
N ILE A 47 -1.28 1.86 -0.70
CA ILE A 47 -1.84 1.28 0.53
C ILE A 47 -0.96 1.52 1.76
N GLU A 48 0.36 1.68 1.58
CA GLU A 48 1.31 1.95 2.65
C GLU A 48 1.19 3.39 3.20
N PHE A 49 0.48 4.26 2.48
CA PHE A 49 0.22 5.65 2.90
C PHE A 49 -1.22 5.85 3.42
N VAL A 50 -2.00 4.78 3.56
CA VAL A 50 -3.37 4.88 4.07
C VAL A 50 -3.35 5.04 5.59
N CYS A 51 -3.97 6.12 6.08
CA CYS A 51 -4.14 6.34 7.50
C CYS A 51 -5.29 5.49 8.04
N SER A 52 -5.13 4.98 9.27
CA SER A 52 -6.24 4.31 9.96
C SER A 52 -7.36 5.30 10.30
N TYR A 53 -8.61 4.83 10.36
CA TYR A 53 -9.74 5.66 10.83
C TYR A 53 -9.48 6.29 12.21
N THR A 54 -8.80 5.57 13.09
CA THR A 54 -8.40 6.07 14.42
C THR A 54 -7.45 7.26 14.34
N GLU A 55 -6.51 7.23 13.40
CA GLU A 55 -5.54 8.30 13.19
C GLU A 55 -6.22 9.56 12.64
N VAL A 56 -7.09 9.38 11.64
CA VAL A 56 -7.93 10.46 11.10
C VAL A 56 -8.80 11.08 12.19
N PHE A 57 -9.43 10.26 13.03
CA PHE A 57 -10.25 10.76 14.14
C PHE A 57 -9.45 11.56 15.16
N ARG A 58 -8.27 11.07 15.58
CA ARG A 58 -7.40 11.81 16.52
C ARG A 58 -6.97 13.14 15.93
N TYR A 59 -6.59 13.15 14.65
CA TYR A 59 -6.24 14.38 13.95
C TYR A 59 -7.39 15.38 13.97
N VAL A 60 -8.60 14.97 13.57
CA VAL A 60 -9.78 15.84 13.58
C VAL A 60 -10.10 16.36 14.98
N ALA A 61 -10.03 15.52 16.02
CA ALA A 61 -10.27 15.92 17.39
C ALA A 61 -9.24 16.96 17.88
N LEU A 62 -7.97 16.78 17.56
CA LEU A 62 -6.90 17.72 17.92
C LEU A 62 -7.03 19.06 17.19
N VAL A 63 -7.29 19.04 15.89
CA VAL A 63 -7.52 20.25 15.09
C VAL A 63 -8.73 21.01 15.62
N THR A 64 -9.84 20.32 15.89
CA THR A 64 -11.05 20.94 16.45
C THR A 64 -10.77 21.62 17.79
N LYS A 65 -10.01 20.95 18.67
CA LYS A 65 -9.60 21.52 19.97
C LYS A 65 -8.65 22.72 19.83
N ALA A 66 -7.79 22.73 18.82
CA ALA A 66 -6.82 23.80 18.58
C ALA A 66 -7.45 25.03 17.90
N VAL A 67 -8.42 24.82 17.01
CA VAL A 67 -9.04 25.89 16.20
C VAL A 67 -10.23 26.52 16.91
N ILE A 68 -11.03 25.73 17.63
CA ILE A 68 -12.28 26.21 18.24
C ILE A 68 -12.09 26.38 19.75
N PRO A 69 -12.18 27.61 20.28
CA PRO A 69 -11.99 27.88 21.71
C PRO A 69 -12.92 27.06 22.60
N MET A 70 -12.44 26.65 23.77
CA MET A 70 -13.26 25.85 24.72
C MET A 70 -14.54 26.57 25.18
N SER A 71 -14.54 27.90 25.18
CA SER A 71 -15.72 28.72 25.51
C SER A 71 -16.87 28.55 24.51
N PHE A 72 -16.58 28.25 23.24
CA PHE A 72 -17.60 28.01 22.21
C PHE A 72 -18.48 26.80 22.54
N TRP A 73 -17.88 25.74 23.08
CA TRP A 73 -18.58 24.50 23.44
C TRP A 73 -19.38 24.63 24.76
N GLY A 74 -19.15 25.70 25.51
CA GLY A 74 -19.71 25.95 26.85
C GLY A 74 -19.04 25.09 27.94
N ASN A 75 -18.95 23.77 27.73
CA ASN A 75 -18.29 22.86 28.66
C ASN A 75 -17.63 21.66 27.94
N LYS A 76 -16.79 20.92 28.67
CA LYS A 76 -16.07 19.73 28.14
C LYS A 76 -17.03 18.58 27.76
N ALA A 77 -18.16 18.44 28.46
CA ALA A 77 -19.12 17.36 28.19
C ALA A 77 -19.78 17.50 26.82
N ASN A 78 -20.13 18.73 26.42
CA ASN A 78 -20.68 19.06 25.11
C ASN A 78 -19.67 18.77 24.00
N PHE A 79 -18.42 19.18 24.19
CA PHE A 79 -17.34 18.87 23.26
C PHE A 79 -17.17 17.34 23.06
N LEU A 80 -17.17 16.58 24.15
CA LEU A 80 -17.10 15.12 24.09
C LEU A 80 -18.35 14.50 23.45
N HIS A 81 -19.52 15.09 23.62
CA HIS A 81 -20.76 14.62 22.98
C HIS A 81 -20.67 14.74 21.47
N ILE A 82 -20.15 15.87 20.96
CA ILE A 82 -19.93 16.07 19.52
C ILE A 82 -18.88 15.08 18.97
N LEU A 83 -17.77 14.88 19.68
CA LEU A 83 -16.74 13.92 19.26
C LEU A 83 -17.23 12.46 19.23
N LYS A 84 -18.19 12.09 20.10
CA LYS A 84 -18.81 10.75 20.11
C LYS A 84 -19.70 10.48 18.89
N GLY A 85 -20.21 11.53 18.23
CA GLY A 85 -21.01 11.40 17.02
C GLY A 85 -20.20 10.98 15.78
N LEU A 86 -18.87 11.01 15.86
CA LEU A 86 -18.00 10.54 14.79
C LEU A 86 -17.87 9.00 14.90
N PRO A 87 -18.07 8.24 13.81
CA PRO A 87 -18.25 6.77 13.81
C PRO A 87 -16.97 5.94 14.07
N SER A 88 -16.15 6.33 15.04
CA SER A 88 -14.94 5.60 15.42
C SER A 88 -14.78 5.54 16.94
N VAL A 89 -15.80 5.00 17.62
CA VAL A 89 -15.73 4.67 19.04
C VAL A 89 -15.25 3.25 19.20
N SER A 90 -13.94 3.08 19.36
CA SER A 90 -13.40 1.93 20.07
C SER A 90 -12.37 2.38 21.11
N LYS A 91 -12.88 2.64 22.31
CA LYS A 91 -12.25 2.38 23.62
C LYS A 91 -10.93 3.08 24.01
N HIS A 92 -10.51 4.19 23.41
CA HIS A 92 -9.27 4.89 23.83
C HIS A 92 -9.38 6.41 23.99
N LEU A 93 -10.51 6.91 24.49
CA LEU A 93 -10.69 8.31 24.89
C LEU A 93 -10.68 8.52 26.41
N GLY A 94 -9.95 7.66 27.14
CA GLY A 94 -9.82 7.73 28.60
C GLY A 94 -8.66 8.58 29.11
N CYS A 95 -7.67 8.90 28.27
CA CYS A 95 -6.43 9.54 28.72
C CYS A 95 -5.88 10.54 27.70
N PHE A 96 -6.61 11.62 27.36
CA PHE A 96 -6.07 12.86 26.76
C PHE A 96 -7.01 14.06 27.03
#